data_AF-A9EQ02-F1
#
_entry.id   AF-A9EQ02-F1
#
_cell.length_a   1.000
_cell.length_b   1.000
_cell.length_c   1.000
_cell.angle_alpha   90.00
_cell.angle_beta   90.00
_cell.angle_gamma   90.00
#
_symmetry.space_group_name_H-M   'P 1'
#
loop_
_entity.id
_entity.type
_entity.pdbx_description
1 polymer ?
#
loop_
_entity_poly.entity_id
_entity_poly.type
_entity_poly.pdbx_seq_one_letter_code
_entity_poly.pdbx_strand_id
1 'polypeptide(L)'
;MRATWVSRAPAEGGKRANAAHRRSAPSELFIALEQRTRDNLGPMKASHMILALACLFTAACSPLEDDLCDYKCDCEGCSDREYGDCLDRYDDRYVDADRRGCVDQYDALLACEDDTGICNRDDKWSTSCKPEKDALDRCID
;
A
#
# COMPACT_ATOMS: atom_id res chain seq x y z
N MET A 1 -53.31 -11.48 39.72
CA MET A 1 -52.67 -10.86 38.55
C MET A 1 -51.21 -11.29 38.54
N ARG A 2 -50.83 -12.24 37.68
CA ARG A 2 -49.47 -12.83 37.63
C ARG A 2 -48.83 -12.48 36.29
N ALA A 3 -47.75 -11.70 36.33
CA ALA A 3 -46.96 -11.36 35.15
C ALA A 3 -46.01 -12.54 34.81
N THR A 4 -46.19 -13.11 33.62
CA THR A 4 -45.28 -14.08 33.01
C THR A 4 -44.12 -13.36 32.37
N TRP A 5 -42.91 -13.60 32.89
CA TRP A 5 -41.64 -13.17 32.32
C TRP A 5 -41.25 -14.15 31.20
N VAL A 6 -41.07 -13.66 29.99
CA VAL A 6 -40.41 -14.41 28.89
C VAL A 6 -38.92 -14.12 28.98
N SER A 7 -38.17 -15.10 29.47
CA SER A 7 -36.70 -15.14 29.41
C SER A 7 -36.25 -15.44 27.98
N ARG A 8 -35.47 -14.55 27.37
CA ARG A 8 -34.71 -14.84 26.14
C ARG A 8 -33.24 -15.03 26.51
N ALA A 9 -32.72 -16.20 26.15
CA ALA A 9 -31.35 -16.69 26.37
C ALA A 9 -30.28 -15.83 25.66
N PRO A 10 -29.00 -15.95 26.07
CA PRO A 10 -27.87 -15.21 25.50
C PRO A 10 -27.41 -15.82 24.16
N ALA A 11 -27.10 -14.97 23.20
CA ALA A 11 -26.34 -15.37 22.02
C ALA A 11 -24.85 -15.14 22.30
N GLU A 12 -24.13 -16.24 22.47
CA GLU A 12 -22.67 -16.29 22.45
C GLU A 12 -22.20 -16.09 21.00
N GLY A 13 -21.49 -14.99 20.74
CA GLY A 13 -20.80 -14.70 19.48
C GLY A 13 -19.35 -14.37 19.78
N GLY A 14 -18.46 -15.32 19.47
CA GLY A 14 -17.12 -15.44 20.01
C GLY A 14 -16.10 -14.38 19.57
N LYS A 15 -15.20 -14.12 20.52
CA LYS A 15 -13.84 -13.59 20.41
C LYS A 15 -13.21 -13.71 19.01
N ARG A 16 -12.66 -12.61 18.50
CA ARG A 16 -11.28 -12.53 17.98
C ARG A 16 -10.67 -11.17 18.28
N ALA A 17 -9.99 -11.09 19.41
CA ALA A 17 -8.81 -10.24 19.53
C ALA A 17 -7.76 -10.80 18.55
N ASN A 18 -7.36 -10.01 17.55
CA ASN A 18 -6.13 -10.28 16.81
C ASN A 18 -5.08 -9.25 17.24
N ALA A 19 -4.48 -9.53 18.39
CA ALA A 19 -3.11 -9.15 18.66
C ALA A 19 -2.20 -10.23 18.04
N ALA A 20 -1.47 -9.88 16.99
CA ALA A 20 -0.25 -10.55 16.52
C ALA A 20 0.30 -9.69 15.38
N HIS A 21 1.17 -8.71 15.63
CA HIS A 21 2.61 -8.97 15.85
C HIS A 21 3.09 -10.29 15.24
N ARG A 22 3.03 -10.42 13.92
CA ARG A 22 3.85 -11.41 13.22
C ARG A 22 5.28 -10.90 13.11
N ARG A 23 6.01 -11.01 14.22
CA ARG A 23 7.41 -11.43 14.15
C ARG A 23 7.42 -12.90 13.74
N SER A 24 7.75 -13.15 12.48
CA SER A 24 8.22 -14.45 12.01
C SER A 24 9.49 -14.12 11.23
N ALA A 25 10.58 -14.01 11.98
CA ALA A 25 11.64 -15.01 12.02
C ALA A 25 12.52 -14.89 10.77
N PRO A 26 13.78 -14.44 10.91
CA PRO A 26 14.72 -14.47 9.81
C PRO A 26 14.85 -15.93 9.36
N SER A 27 14.61 -16.18 8.08
CA SER A 27 14.93 -17.46 7.47
C SER A 27 16.44 -17.66 7.54
N GLU A 28 16.87 -18.32 8.61
CA GLU A 28 18.16 -18.98 8.89
C GLU A 28 18.49 -20.07 7.85
N LEU A 29 18.12 -19.83 6.59
CA LEU A 29 18.34 -20.68 5.43
C LEU A 29 18.89 -19.88 4.23
N PHE A 30 18.85 -18.55 4.28
CA PHE A 30 19.50 -17.69 3.27
C PHE A 30 20.99 -17.43 3.57
N ILE A 31 21.44 -17.58 4.82
CA ILE A 31 22.86 -17.35 5.18
C ILE A 31 23.79 -18.45 4.65
N ALA A 32 23.27 -19.60 4.20
CA ALA A 32 24.09 -20.75 3.80
C ALA A 32 24.47 -20.81 2.30
N LEU A 33 23.91 -19.95 1.44
CA LEU A 33 24.13 -20.05 -0.03
C LEU A 33 25.02 -18.96 -0.64
N GLU A 34 25.46 -17.95 0.13
CA GLU A 34 26.16 -16.78 -0.46
C GLU A 34 27.52 -16.42 0.14
N GLN A 35 28.07 -17.19 1.08
CA GLN A 35 29.42 -16.94 1.62
C GLN A 35 30.52 -17.86 1.05
N ARG A 36 30.20 -18.81 0.16
CA ARG A 36 31.20 -19.71 -0.45
C ARG A 36 31.96 -19.11 -1.65
N THR A 37 32.08 -17.79 -1.72
CA THR A 37 32.90 -17.10 -2.72
C THR A 37 33.79 -16.01 -2.11
N ARG A 38 33.98 -16.02 -0.77
CA ARG A 38 34.75 -14.97 -0.07
C ARG A 38 36.20 -15.33 0.32
N ASP A 39 36.68 -16.54 0.02
CA ASP A 39 38.00 -16.98 0.52
C ASP A 39 39.10 -17.18 -0.54
N ASN A 40 39.03 -16.53 -1.71
CA ASN A 40 40.18 -16.50 -2.61
C ASN A 40 40.19 -15.23 -3.48
N LEU A 41 40.70 -14.11 -2.97
CA LEU A 41 41.53 -13.22 -3.78
C LEU A 41 42.32 -12.22 -2.92
N GLY A 42 43.64 -12.39 -2.94
CA GLY A 42 44.59 -11.49 -2.32
C GLY A 42 44.69 -10.11 -3.00
N PRO A 43 45.55 -9.23 -2.47
CA PRO A 43 45.53 -7.79 -2.73
C PRO A 43 46.25 -7.43 -4.04
N MET A 44 45.51 -6.95 -5.04
CA MET A 44 46.09 -6.33 -6.25
C MET A 44 45.44 -4.97 -6.54
N LYS A 45 46.18 -3.93 -6.14
CA LYS A 45 46.54 -2.70 -6.87
C LYS A 45 45.54 -2.11 -7.88
N ALA A 46 45.18 -0.86 -7.57
CA ALA A 46 45.13 0.31 -8.46
C ALA A 46 44.05 0.39 -9.54
N SER A 47 43.35 1.54 -9.52
CA SER A 47 42.40 2.06 -10.52
C SER A 47 41.17 1.17 -10.69
N HIS A 48 39.94 1.62 -10.45
CA HIS A 48 39.28 2.76 -11.08
C HIS A 48 38.13 3.23 -10.15
N MET A 49 38.00 4.54 -9.95
CA MET A 49 36.70 5.13 -9.59
C MET A 49 35.67 4.73 -10.66
N ILE A 50 34.48 4.25 -10.25
CA ILE A 50 33.13 4.48 -10.83
C ILE A 50 32.16 3.41 -10.29
N LEU A 51 30.88 3.79 -10.17
CA LEU A 51 29.68 3.03 -9.77
C LEU A 51 29.39 3.04 -8.25
N ALA A 52 28.95 4.16 -7.66
CA ALA A 52 27.65 4.82 -7.85
C ALA A 52 26.44 3.95 -7.43
N LEU A 53 25.87 4.32 -6.29
CA LEU A 53 24.42 4.49 -6.08
C LEU A 53 23.50 3.34 -6.53
N ALA A 54 23.46 2.24 -5.78
CA ALA A 54 22.53 1.13 -6.03
C ALA A 54 21.66 0.78 -4.82
N CYS A 55 21.14 1.78 -4.08
CA CYS A 55 20.28 1.56 -2.91
C CYS A 55 19.04 2.47 -2.86
N LEU A 56 18.26 2.62 -3.93
CA LEU A 56 16.97 3.36 -3.85
C LEU A 56 15.76 2.70 -4.54
N PHE A 57 15.87 1.53 -5.16
CA PHE A 57 14.74 0.88 -5.86
C PHE A 57 14.21 -0.37 -5.14
N THR A 58 13.94 -0.30 -3.84
CA THR A 58 13.31 -1.40 -3.07
C THR A 58 11.88 -1.11 -2.65
N ALA A 59 11.10 -0.40 -3.46
CA ALA A 59 9.67 -0.24 -3.22
C ALA A 59 8.87 -0.42 -4.51
N ALA A 60 8.89 -1.64 -5.05
CA ALA A 60 7.86 -2.08 -6.00
C ALA A 60 6.68 -2.74 -5.26
N CYS A 61 6.45 -2.33 -4.01
CA CYS A 61 5.16 -2.47 -3.35
C CYS A 61 4.43 -1.13 -3.54
N SER A 62 4.14 -0.72 -4.78
CA SER A 62 3.17 0.36 -4.97
C SER A 62 1.83 -0.15 -4.42
N PRO A 63 1.10 0.65 -3.63
CA PRO A 63 -0.25 0.29 -3.23
C PRO A 63 -1.10 0.06 -4.48
N LEU A 64 -1.90 -1.01 -4.46
CA LEU A 64 -2.76 -1.35 -5.58
C LEU A 64 -3.99 -0.43 -5.59
N GLU A 65 -4.41 -0.01 -6.77
CA GLU A 65 -5.55 0.87 -6.96
C GLU A 65 -6.85 0.23 -6.44
N ASP A 66 -6.92 -1.11 -6.53
CA ASP A 66 -7.98 -1.93 -5.95
C ASP A 66 -8.12 -1.72 -4.44
N ASP A 67 -7.01 -1.74 -3.69
CA ASP A 67 -7.03 -1.57 -2.23
C ASP A 67 -7.53 -0.16 -1.85
N LEU A 68 -7.09 0.86 -2.58
CA LEU A 68 -7.54 2.25 -2.37
C LEU A 68 -9.04 2.42 -2.64
N CYS A 69 -9.54 1.82 -3.72
CA CYS A 69 -10.96 1.85 -4.02
C CYS A 69 -11.78 1.04 -3.00
N ASP A 70 -11.27 -0.10 -2.52
CA ASP A 70 -11.89 -0.87 -1.44
C ASP A 70 -12.02 -0.02 -0.16
N TYR A 71 -10.92 0.62 0.30
CA TYR A 71 -10.95 1.47 1.50
C TYR A 71 -11.88 2.67 1.36
N LYS A 72 -11.92 3.30 0.18
CA LYS A 72 -12.83 4.41 -0.11
C LYS A 72 -14.27 3.94 -0.07
N CYS A 73 -14.56 2.79 -0.67
CA CYS A 73 -15.91 2.29 -0.75
C CYS A 73 -16.44 1.70 0.56
N ASP A 74 -15.56 1.12 1.38
CA ASP A 74 -15.87 0.74 2.76
C ASP A 74 -16.21 1.97 3.63
N CYS A 75 -15.60 3.12 3.33
CA CYS A 75 -15.86 4.38 4.03
C CYS A 75 -17.16 5.06 3.57
N GLU A 76 -17.32 5.29 2.26
CA GLU A 76 -18.39 6.13 1.71
C GLU A 76 -19.66 5.34 1.38
N GLY A 77 -19.55 4.01 1.30
CA GLY A 77 -20.63 3.12 0.89
C GLY A 77 -20.89 3.20 -0.62
N CYS A 78 -20.04 2.56 -1.41
CA CYS A 78 -20.21 2.50 -2.87
C CYS A 78 -21.16 1.38 -3.33
N SER A 79 -21.78 1.59 -4.48
CA SER A 79 -22.31 0.53 -5.34
C SER A 79 -21.21 -0.07 -6.24
N ASP A 80 -21.45 -1.27 -6.79
CA ASP A 80 -20.53 -1.93 -7.73
C ASP A 80 -20.14 -1.03 -8.91
N ARG A 81 -21.06 -0.17 -9.35
CA ARG A 81 -20.80 0.79 -10.41
C ARG A 81 -19.83 1.88 -9.96
N GLU A 82 -20.02 2.43 -8.77
CA GLU A 82 -19.14 3.48 -8.24
C GLU A 82 -17.73 2.95 -7.93
N TYR A 83 -17.64 1.68 -7.54
CA TYR A 83 -16.37 0.97 -7.42
C TYR A 83 -15.68 0.83 -8.78
N GLY A 84 -16.40 0.40 -9.83
CA GLY A 84 -15.87 0.38 -11.20
C GLY A 84 -15.41 1.76 -11.67
N ASP A 85 -16.22 2.79 -11.46
CA ASP A 85 -15.86 4.18 -11.78
C ASP A 85 -14.64 4.66 -10.95
N CYS A 86 -14.36 4.07 -9.79
CA CYS A 86 -13.16 4.35 -9.00
C CYS A 86 -11.91 3.77 -9.67
N LEU A 87 -11.95 2.50 -10.06
CA LEU A 87 -10.86 1.84 -10.76
C LEU A 87 -10.57 2.51 -12.10
N ASP A 88 -11.60 2.79 -12.90
CA ASP A 88 -11.46 3.44 -14.21
C ASP A 88 -10.75 4.81 -14.09
N ARG A 89 -11.02 5.56 -13.01
CA ARG A 89 -10.33 6.85 -12.77
C ARG A 89 -8.85 6.69 -12.50
N TYR A 90 -8.43 5.64 -11.79
CA TYR A 90 -7.02 5.38 -11.54
C TYR A 90 -6.33 4.86 -12.81
N ASP A 91 -6.98 3.96 -13.56
CA ASP A 91 -6.48 3.45 -14.84
C ASP A 91 -6.29 4.58 -15.86
N ASP A 92 -7.29 5.45 -16.04
CA ASP A 92 -7.18 6.61 -16.93
C ASP A 92 -6.01 7.53 -16.55
N ARG A 93 -5.83 7.76 -15.25
CA ARG A 93 -4.73 8.58 -14.71
C ARG A 93 -3.37 7.93 -14.93
N TYR A 94 -3.28 6.61 -14.75
CA TYR A 94 -2.07 5.85 -15.04
C TYR A 94 -1.72 5.90 -16.52
N VAL A 95 -2.70 5.70 -17.41
CA VAL A 95 -2.50 5.76 -18.87
C VAL A 95 -2.03 7.14 -19.30
N ASP A 96 -2.62 8.22 -18.78
CA ASP A 96 -2.19 9.58 -19.06
C ASP A 96 -0.77 9.86 -18.53
N ALA A 97 -0.45 9.33 -17.34
CA ALA A 97 0.87 9.45 -16.74
C ALA A 97 1.93 8.68 -17.56
N ASP A 98 1.68 7.43 -17.91
CA ASP A 98 2.58 6.58 -18.71
C ASP A 98 2.86 7.21 -20.06
N ARG A 99 1.81 7.66 -20.75
CA ARG A 99 1.93 8.33 -22.06
C ARG A 99 2.82 9.56 -22.02
N ARG A 100 2.91 10.24 -20.88
CA ARG A 100 3.69 11.47 -20.68
C ARG A 100 4.99 11.24 -19.92
N GLY A 101 5.28 10.00 -19.50
CA GLY A 101 6.47 9.67 -18.70
C GLY A 101 6.40 10.19 -17.25
N CYS A 102 5.19 10.31 -16.71
CA CYS A 102 4.87 10.85 -15.38
C CYS A 102 4.51 9.77 -14.35
N VAL A 103 4.89 8.50 -14.60
CA VAL A 103 4.52 7.36 -13.74
C VAL A 103 5.06 7.54 -12.31
N ASP A 104 6.24 8.13 -12.14
CA ASP A 104 6.81 8.39 -10.83
C ASP A 104 5.92 9.31 -9.96
N GLN A 105 5.27 10.31 -10.58
CA GLN A 105 4.34 11.21 -9.89
C GLN A 105 3.01 10.52 -9.57
N TYR A 106 2.59 9.58 -10.42
CA TYR A 106 1.42 8.77 -10.18
C TYR A 106 1.64 7.81 -9.00
N ASP A 107 2.76 7.10 -8.99
CA ASP A 107 3.15 6.23 -7.87
C ASP A 107 3.27 7.01 -6.56
N ALA A 108 3.83 8.22 -6.60
CA ALA A 108 3.91 9.10 -5.43
C ALA A 108 2.53 9.51 -4.90
N LEU A 109 1.56 9.75 -5.79
CA LEU A 109 0.18 10.02 -5.40
C LEU A 109 -0.45 8.79 -4.72
N LEU A 110 -0.34 7.61 -5.35
CA LEU A 110 -0.90 6.37 -4.77
C LEU A 110 -0.33 6.07 -3.39
N ALA A 111 1.00 6.16 -3.24
CA ALA A 111 1.68 5.97 -1.97
C ALA A 111 1.16 6.92 -0.88
N CYS A 112 0.96 8.19 -1.21
CA CYS A 112 0.43 9.14 -0.25
C CYS A 112 -1.04 8.83 0.12
N GLU A 113 -1.87 8.44 -0.85
CA GLU A 113 -3.28 8.15 -0.59
C GLU A 113 -3.45 6.91 0.29
N ASP A 114 -2.57 5.92 0.15
CA ASP A 114 -2.52 4.74 1.02
C ASP A 114 -2.05 5.11 2.43
N ASP A 115 -1.00 5.92 2.56
CA ASP A 115 -0.43 6.31 3.86
C ASP A 115 -1.33 7.28 4.65
N THR A 116 -2.02 8.20 3.97
CA THR A 116 -2.75 9.31 4.61
C THR A 116 -4.27 9.25 4.46
N GLY A 117 -4.76 8.24 3.75
CA GLY A 117 -6.18 7.99 3.56
C GLY A 117 -6.89 7.73 4.88
N ILE A 118 -7.84 8.60 5.22
CA ILE A 118 -8.67 8.45 6.41
C ILE A 118 -10.15 8.61 6.10
N CYS A 119 -10.96 7.74 6.71
CA CYS A 119 -12.40 7.87 6.73
C CYS A 119 -12.82 8.82 7.86
N ASN A 120 -13.41 9.96 7.51
CA ASN A 120 -13.91 10.91 8.49
C ASN A 120 -15.23 10.44 9.10
N ARG A 121 -15.64 11.08 10.21
CA ARG A 121 -16.89 10.78 10.92
C ARG A 121 -18.16 10.96 10.09
N ASP A 122 -18.07 11.66 8.97
CA ASP A 122 -19.17 11.93 8.05
C ASP A 122 -19.19 10.96 6.86
N ASP A 123 -18.52 9.80 6.99
CA ASP A 123 -18.40 8.78 5.93
C ASP A 123 -17.84 9.38 4.63
N LYS A 124 -16.80 10.22 4.80
CA LYS A 124 -16.10 10.89 3.70
C LYS A 124 -14.63 10.55 3.71
N TRP A 125 -14.14 10.09 2.57
CA TRP A 125 -12.74 9.85 2.36
C TRP A 125 -11.97 11.18 2.28
N SER A 126 -10.85 11.27 2.98
CA SER A 126 -9.97 12.44 2.94
C SER A 126 -8.51 11.99 2.95
N THR A 127 -7.71 12.69 2.15
CA THR A 127 -6.26 12.47 2.05
C THR A 127 -5.52 13.78 2.25
N SER A 128 -4.23 13.70 2.60
CA SER A 128 -3.36 14.89 2.70
C SER A 128 -2.52 15.12 1.44
N CYS A 129 -2.86 14.43 0.35
CA CYS A 129 -2.02 14.27 -0.86
C CYS A 129 -2.19 15.34 -1.91
N LYS A 130 -2.60 16.53 -1.49
CA LYS A 130 -2.75 17.67 -2.40
C LYS A 130 -1.45 17.99 -3.17
N PRO A 131 -0.27 18.02 -2.52
CA PRO A 131 0.99 18.29 -3.23
C PRO A 131 1.30 17.28 -4.34
N GLU A 132 1.12 15.99 -4.07
CA GLU A 132 1.38 14.87 -4.98
C GLU A 132 0.38 14.88 -6.14
N LYS A 133 -0.90 15.13 -5.84
CA LYS A 133 -1.94 15.30 -6.86
C LYS A 133 -1.63 16.46 -7.79
N ASP A 134 -1.30 17.63 -7.24
CA ASP A 134 -0.95 18.81 -8.03
C ASP A 134 0.33 18.58 -8.85
N ALA A 135 1.26 17.75 -8.36
CA ALA A 135 2.47 17.38 -9.09
C ALA A 135 2.18 16.46 -10.27
N LEU A 136 1.30 15.48 -10.10
CA LEU A 136 0.82 14.63 -11.19
C LEU A 136 0.05 15.47 -12.22
N ASP A 137 -0.92 16.28 -11.77
CA ASP A 137 -1.75 17.12 -12.64
C ASP A 137 -0.87 18.04 -13.52
N ARG A 138 0.14 18.69 -12.95
CA ARG A 138 1.09 19.52 -13.73
C ARG A 138 1.94 18.73 -14.72
N CYS A 139 2.15 17.44 -14.49
CA CYS A 139 2.92 16.58 -15.39
C CYS A 139 2.05 16.08 -16.54
N ILE A 140 0.76 15.80 -16.27
CA ILE A 140 -0.18 15.26 -17.25
C ILE A 140 -1.02 16.31 -18.00
N ASP A 141 -0.97 17.58 -17.61
CA ASP A 141 -1.54 18.72 -18.37
C ASP A 141 -0.75 19.01 -19.65
#